data_AF-A0A7Y0E3I3-F1
#
_entry.id   AF-A0A7Y0E3I3-F1
#
_cell.length_a   1.000
_cell.length_b   1.000
_cell.length_c   1.000
_cell.angle_alpha   90.00
_cell.angle_beta   90.00
_cell.angle_gamma   90.00
#
_symmetry.space_group_name_H-M   'P 1'
#
loop_
_entity.id
_entity.type
_entity.pdbx_description
1 polymer ?
#
loop_
_entity_poly.entity_id
_entity_poly.type
_entity_poly.pdbx_seq_one_letter_code
_entity_poly.pdbx_strand_id
1 'polypeptide(L)'
;MRRKEVWERIRNSGASCTENRDRGRPSEFASETADATGVDKSTINRAVSRAEKIAPDVLAEVSGTEHDKGVELDALKRLSPDEQRS
;
A
#
# COMPACT_ATOMS: atom_id res chain seq x y z
N MET A 1 11.92 -42.91 -0.28
CA MET A 1 10.95 -41.80 -0.34
C MET A 1 10.94 -40.99 0.97
N ARG A 2 12.02 -40.27 1.32
CA ARG A 2 12.09 -39.52 2.59
C ARG A 2 11.53 -38.10 2.53
N ARG A 3 11.26 -37.54 1.34
CA ARG A 3 10.74 -36.17 1.20
C ARG A 3 9.29 -36.04 1.67
N LYS A 4 8.46 -37.05 1.41
CA LYS A 4 7.01 -37.00 1.75
C LYS A 4 6.80 -37.05 3.26
N GLU A 5 7.49 -37.94 3.95
CA GLU A 5 7.43 -38.06 5.43
C GLU A 5 7.99 -36.83 6.14
N VAL A 6 9.09 -36.25 5.63
CA VAL A 6 9.64 -35.00 6.15
C VAL A 6 8.64 -33.84 5.97
N TRP A 7 7.99 -33.77 4.81
CA TRP A 7 7.01 -32.72 4.53
C TRP A 7 5.74 -32.85 5.38
N GLU A 8 5.21 -34.06 5.56
CA GLU A 8 4.07 -34.32 6.45
C GLU A 8 4.40 -33.99 7.91
N ARG A 9 5.62 -34.28 8.36
CA ARG A 9 6.09 -33.95 9.71
C ARG A 9 6.22 -32.44 9.95
N ILE A 10 6.72 -31.70 8.96
CA ILE A 10 6.82 -30.22 9.04
C ILE A 10 5.43 -29.58 9.01
N ARG A 11 4.51 -30.12 8.19
CA ARG A 11 3.12 -29.61 8.12
C ARG A 11 2.37 -29.80 9.44
N ASN A 12 2.57 -30.93 10.13
CA ASN A 12 1.83 -31.26 11.35
C ASN A 12 2.47 -30.69 12.64
N SER A 13 3.66 -30.07 12.55
CA SER A 13 4.40 -29.58 13.72
C SER A 13 3.95 -28.21 14.22
N GLY A 14 2.92 -27.59 13.63
CA GLY A 14 2.40 -26.28 14.08
C GLY A 14 3.46 -25.17 14.11
N ALA A 15 4.51 -25.30 13.29
CA ALA A 15 5.63 -24.37 13.27
C ALA A 15 5.18 -23.04 12.66
N SER A 16 4.63 -22.18 13.52
CA SER A 16 4.49 -20.76 13.24
C SER A 16 5.89 -20.19 13.07
N CYS A 17 6.14 -19.54 11.95
CA CYS A 17 7.36 -18.75 11.79
C CYS A 17 7.29 -17.61 12.81
N THR A 18 7.95 -17.79 13.96
CA THR A 18 8.07 -16.73 14.95
C THR A 18 8.93 -15.63 14.35
N GLU A 19 8.28 -14.51 14.00
CA GLU A 19 8.99 -13.31 13.55
C GLU A 19 9.95 -12.85 14.66
N ASN A 20 11.21 -12.69 14.30
CA ASN A 20 12.26 -12.33 15.24
C ASN A 20 12.19 -10.82 15.53
N ARG A 21 11.50 -10.45 16.62
CA ARG A 21 11.22 -9.05 17.01
C ARG A 21 12.47 -8.24 17.36
N ASP A 22 13.62 -8.89 17.59
CA ASP A 22 14.91 -8.24 17.86
C ASP A 22 15.56 -7.59 16.63
N ARG A 23 15.12 -7.92 15.40
CA ARG A 23 15.69 -7.33 14.17
C ARG A 23 15.22 -5.91 13.88
N GLY A 24 14.44 -5.30 14.79
CA GLY A 24 13.75 -4.04 14.53
C GLY A 24 12.62 -4.22 13.51
N ARG A 25 11.75 -3.22 13.41
CA ARG A 25 10.69 -3.23 12.40
C ARG A 25 11.32 -3.05 11.02
N PRO A 26 10.94 -3.85 10.01
CA PRO A 26 11.38 -3.62 8.63
C PRO A 26 11.07 -2.20 8.19
N SER A 27 11.95 -1.68 7.34
CA SER A 27 11.74 -0.43 6.62
C SER A 27 10.40 -0.46 5.87
N GLU A 28 9.60 0.59 6.01
CA GLU A 28 8.31 0.70 5.33
C GLU A 28 8.50 1.22 3.91
N PHE A 29 7.70 0.75 2.95
CA PHE A 29 7.74 1.21 1.54
C PHE A 29 7.79 2.73 1.40
N ALA A 30 6.97 3.46 2.16
CA ALA A 30 6.94 4.91 2.11
C ALA A 30 8.23 5.56 2.62
N SER A 31 8.94 4.90 3.53
CA SER A 31 10.26 5.34 4.01
C SER A 31 11.31 5.16 2.91
N GLU A 32 11.38 3.98 2.31
CA GLU A 32 12.35 3.67 1.24
C GLU A 32 12.16 4.59 0.03
N THR A 33 10.89 4.80 -0.34
CA THR A 33 10.54 5.67 -1.46
C THR A 33 10.89 7.12 -1.14
N ALA A 34 10.64 7.58 0.09
CA ALA A 34 11.02 8.92 0.52
C ALA A 34 12.54 9.13 0.42
N ASP A 35 13.33 8.18 0.93
CA ASP A 35 14.79 8.23 0.88
C ASP A 35 15.31 8.22 -0.58
N ALA A 36 14.70 7.43 -1.45
CA ALA A 36 15.09 7.31 -2.85
C ALA A 36 14.69 8.53 -3.70
N THR A 37 13.56 9.16 -3.40
CA THR A 37 12.99 10.26 -4.22
C THR A 37 13.28 11.64 -3.66
N GLY A 38 13.72 11.75 -2.40
CA GLY A 38 13.86 13.00 -1.66
C GLY A 38 12.52 13.65 -1.28
N VAL A 39 11.40 12.96 -1.49
CA VAL A 39 10.06 13.42 -1.13
C VAL A 39 9.73 13.00 0.30
N ASP A 40 9.03 13.84 1.05
CA ASP A 40 8.63 13.50 2.42
C ASP A 40 7.74 12.24 2.50
N LYS A 41 7.98 11.40 3.52
CA LYS A 41 7.21 10.17 3.76
C LYS A 41 5.70 10.41 3.87
N SER A 42 5.26 11.53 4.44
CA SER A 42 3.83 11.84 4.55
C SER A 42 3.20 12.13 3.18
N THR A 43 3.95 12.71 2.25
CA THR A 43 3.52 12.93 0.87
C THR A 43 3.33 11.61 0.14
N ILE A 44 4.27 10.66 0.28
CA ILE A 44 4.13 9.32 -0.31
C ILE A 44 2.91 8.60 0.25
N ASN A 45 2.70 8.61 1.57
CA ASN A 45 1.52 7.99 2.18
C ASN A 45 0.21 8.63 1.71
N ARG A 46 0.16 9.95 1.51
CA ARG A 46 -1.02 10.63 0.95
C ARG A 46 -1.27 10.21 -0.50
N ALA A 47 -0.23 10.09 -1.32
CA ALA A 47 -0.34 9.62 -2.69
C ALA A 47 -0.90 8.20 -2.75
N VAL A 48 -0.36 7.28 -1.94
CA VAL A 48 -0.85 5.90 -1.81
C VAL A 48 -2.33 5.89 -1.38
N SER A 49 -2.68 6.62 -0.32
CA SER A 49 -4.07 6.68 0.15
C SER A 49 -5.05 7.24 -0.89
N ARG A 50 -4.62 8.12 -1.79
CA ARG A 50 -5.47 8.65 -2.88
C ARG A 50 -5.62 7.60 -3.98
N ALA A 51 -4.53 6.95 -4.38
CA ALA A 51 -4.54 5.88 -5.37
C ALA A 51 -5.40 4.67 -4.95
N GLU A 52 -5.47 4.37 -3.65
CA GLU A 52 -6.29 3.26 -3.13
C GLU A 52 -7.79 3.57 -3.08
N LYS A 53 -8.17 4.83 -2.88
CA LYS A 53 -9.56 5.22 -2.55
C LYS A 53 -10.31 5.89 -3.70
N ILE A 54 -9.58 6.51 -4.63
CA ILE A 54 -10.17 7.15 -5.80
C ILE A 54 -10.19 6.13 -6.92
N ALA A 55 -11.30 6.05 -7.64
CA ALA A 55 -11.43 5.13 -8.75
C ALA A 55 -10.40 5.45 -9.87
N PRO A 56 -9.79 4.43 -10.52
CA PRO A 56 -8.74 4.66 -11.51
C PRO A 56 -9.17 5.49 -12.72
N ASP A 57 -10.43 5.35 -13.13
CA ASP A 57 -11.05 6.12 -14.21
C ASP A 57 -11.14 7.61 -13.85
N VAL A 58 -11.57 7.92 -12.62
CA VAL A 58 -11.65 9.29 -12.11
C VAL A 58 -10.26 9.91 -11.97
N LEU A 59 -9.27 9.15 -11.49
CA LEU A 59 -7.89 9.64 -11.42
C LEU A 59 -7.32 9.97 -12.81
N ALA A 60 -7.60 9.14 -13.80
CA ALA A 60 -7.15 9.37 -15.17
C ALA A 60 -7.80 10.62 -15.80
N GLU A 61 -9.07 10.89 -15.48
CA GLU A 61 -9.79 12.07 -15.96
C GLU A 61 -9.27 13.36 -15.30
N VAL A 62 -9.01 13.32 -14.00
CA VAL A 62 -8.55 14.50 -13.24
C VAL A 62 -7.08 14.82 -13.51
N SER A 63 -6.25 13.83 -13.85
CA SER A 63 -4.82 14.03 -14.01
C SER A 63 -4.49 15.04 -15.12
N GLY A 64 -3.63 16.00 -14.81
CA GLY A 64 -3.24 17.07 -15.74
C GLY A 64 -4.28 18.19 -15.91
N THR A 65 -5.42 18.11 -15.22
CA THR A 65 -6.42 19.19 -15.19
C THR A 65 -6.15 20.16 -14.02
N GLU A 66 -6.94 21.23 -13.93
CA GLU A 66 -6.87 22.15 -12.79
C GLU A 66 -7.31 21.53 -11.44
N HIS A 67 -7.99 20.37 -11.50
CA HIS A 67 -8.41 19.59 -10.34
C HIS A 67 -7.36 18.57 -9.89
N ASP A 68 -6.22 18.46 -10.59
CA ASP A 68 -5.06 17.65 -10.17
C ASP A 68 -4.27 18.30 -9.03
N LYS A 69 -4.98 18.60 -7.94
CA LYS A 69 -4.46 19.23 -6.74
C LYS A 69 -4.72 18.32 -5.56
N GLY A 70 -3.74 18.23 -4.65
CA GLY A 70 -3.84 17.35 -3.51
C GLY A 70 -5.08 17.57 -2.63
N VAL A 71 -5.57 18.80 -2.51
CA VAL A 71 -6.78 19.13 -1.74
C VAL A 71 -8.06 18.61 -2.39
N GLU A 72 -8.16 18.69 -3.72
CA GLU A 72 -9.29 18.19 -4.50
C GLU A 72 -9.32 16.66 -4.47
N LEU A 73 -8.16 16.03 -4.69
CA LEU A 73 -8.03 14.57 -4.55
C LEU A 73 -8.34 14.10 -3.13
N ASP A 74 -7.99 14.88 -2.11
CA ASP A 74 -8.36 14.58 -0.72
C ASP A 74 -9.86 14.78 -0.43
N ALA A 75 -10.57 15.61 -1.20
CA ALA A 75 -12.02 15.69 -1.17
C ALA A 75 -12.65 14.48 -1.87
N LEU A 76 -12.22 14.17 -3.09
CA LEU A 76 -12.69 13.04 -3.91
C LEU A 76 -12.57 11.71 -3.16
N LYS A 77 -11.45 11.44 -2.49
CA LYS A 77 -11.25 10.17 -1.76
C LYS A 77 -12.22 9.95 -0.59
N ARG A 78 -12.97 10.98 -0.17
CA ARG A 78 -13.98 10.89 0.90
C ARG A 78 -15.36 10.54 0.37
N LEU A 79 -15.58 10.69 -0.94
CA LEU A 79 -16.83 10.39 -1.62
C LEU A 79 -16.93 8.90 -1.94
N SER A 80 -18.16 8.40 -2.05
CA SER A 80 -18.40 7.05 -2.57
C SER A 80 -17.98 6.94 -4.04
N PRO A 81 -17.70 5.73 -4.56
CA PRO A 81 -17.27 5.57 -5.96
C PRO A 81 -18.25 6.14 -6.99
N ASP A 82 -19.56 6.13 -6.72
CA ASP A 82 -20.56 6.72 -7.61
C ASP A 82 -20.51 8.26 -7.60
N GLU A 83 -20.33 8.85 -6.42
CA GLU A 83 -20.17 10.32 -6.24
C GLU A 83 -18.81 10.84 -6.77
N GLN A 84 -17.80 9.99 -6.89
CA GLN A 84 -16.53 10.38 -7.53
C GLN A 84 -16.68 10.57 -9.05
N ARG A 85 -17.72 9.97 -9.66
CA ARG A 85 -17.98 9.98 -11.11
C ARG A 85 -19.10 10.94 -11.51
N SER A 86 -19.69 11.65 -10.56
CA SER A 86 -20.78 12.60 -10.79
C SER A 86 -20.26 13.98 -11.15
#